data_AF-C1CH18-F1
#
_entry.id   AF-C1CH18-F1
#
_cell.length_a   1.000
_cell.length_b   1.000
_cell.length_c   1.000
_cell.angle_alpha   90.00
_cell.angle_beta   90.00
_cell.angle_gamma   90.00
#
_symmetry.space_group_name_H-M   'P 1'
#
loop_
_entity.id
_entity.type
_entity.pdbx_description
1 polymer ?
#
loop_
_entity_poly.entity_id
_entity_poly.type
_entity_poly.pdbx_seq_one_letter_code
_entity_poly.pdbx_strand_id
1 'polypeptide(L)'
;MTNLSSVDSEELFQFYRERGNAENFIKERKAGFFGDKTDSSTMIKNEVRMMMGCLAYNLYLFLKQLAGDEVKALTIKRFRRLFLHIAGKYVSTARRHILKFSSLYAYSKQFQALFDTICQINLILPVPYRARGQGKTA
;
A
#
# COMPACT_ATOMS: atom_id res chain seq x y z
N MET A 1 -0.86 -11.58 -33.52
CA MET A 1 -2.05 -11.03 -34.20
C MET A 1 -2.67 -9.98 -33.29
N THR A 2 -3.03 -8.81 -33.84
CA THR A 2 -3.82 -7.78 -33.15
C THR A 2 -5.07 -7.50 -33.98
N ASN A 3 -6.19 -7.20 -33.32
CA ASN A 3 -7.42 -6.73 -33.96
C ASN A 3 -7.48 -5.20 -34.07
N LEU A 4 -6.42 -4.50 -33.64
CA LEU A 4 -6.24 -3.05 -33.78
C LEU A 4 -5.58 -2.76 -35.12
N SER A 5 -6.40 -2.58 -36.17
CA SER A 5 -5.94 -2.39 -37.55
C SER A 5 -5.57 -0.95 -37.91
N SER A 6 -5.85 0.01 -37.05
CA SER A 6 -5.68 1.46 -37.30
C SER A 6 -4.71 2.14 -36.32
N VAL A 7 -3.92 1.36 -35.58
CA VAL A 7 -2.98 1.86 -34.57
C VAL A 7 -1.57 1.76 -35.13
N ASP A 8 -0.76 2.80 -34.94
CA ASP A 8 0.63 2.79 -35.40
C ASP A 8 1.45 1.70 -34.70
N SER A 9 2.50 1.23 -35.38
CA SER A 9 3.34 0.15 -34.84
C SER A 9 3.98 0.52 -33.50
N GLU A 10 4.41 1.77 -33.34
CA GLU A 10 5.01 2.27 -32.10
C GLU A 10 4.01 2.22 -30.93
N GLU A 11 2.78 2.69 -31.15
CA GLU A 11 1.70 2.65 -30.16
C GLU A 11 1.29 1.22 -29.80
N LEU A 12 1.24 0.33 -30.79
CA LEU A 12 0.95 -1.09 -30.57
C LEU A 12 2.02 -1.75 -29.70
N PHE A 13 3.30 -1.42 -29.91
CA PHE A 13 4.40 -1.91 -29.06
C PHE A 13 4.32 -1.35 -27.64
N GLN A 14 3.95 -0.09 -27.46
CA GLN A 14 3.74 0.50 -26.13
C GLN A 14 2.58 -0.17 -25.40
N PHE A 15 1.44 -0.35 -26.06
CA PHE A 15 0.28 -1.08 -25.51
C PHE A 15 0.66 -2.51 -25.10
N TYR A 16 1.40 -3.23 -25.95
CA TYR A 16 1.83 -4.59 -25.61
C TYR A 16 2.81 -4.61 -24.43
N ARG A 17 3.60 -3.55 -24.24
CA ARG A 17 4.49 -3.41 -23.08
C ARG A 17 3.73 -3.30 -21.77
N GLU A 18 2.53 -2.71 -21.75
CA GLU A 18 1.67 -2.66 -20.56
C GLU A 18 1.27 -4.05 -20.06
N ARG A 19 1.19 -5.04 -20.95
CA ARG A 19 0.99 -6.45 -20.55
C ARG A 19 2.12 -6.97 -19.67
N GLY A 20 3.35 -6.49 -19.87
CA GLY A 20 4.48 -6.79 -18.99
C GLY A 20 4.29 -6.25 -17.57
N ASN A 21 3.60 -5.13 -17.41
CA ASN A 21 3.24 -4.60 -16.08
C ASN A 21 2.24 -5.50 -15.36
N ALA A 22 1.30 -6.13 -16.08
CA ALA A 22 0.38 -7.10 -15.48
C ALA A 22 1.14 -8.28 -14.83
N GLU A 23 2.18 -8.79 -15.49
CA GLU A 23 3.02 -9.85 -14.93
C GLU A 23 3.79 -9.37 -13.69
N ASN A 24 4.26 -8.12 -13.68
CA ASN A 24 4.90 -7.53 -12.50
C ASN A 24 3.93 -7.45 -11.30
N PHE A 25 2.68 -7.07 -11.52
CA PHE A 25 1.65 -7.06 -10.47
C PHE A 25 1.35 -8.48 -9.95
N ILE A 26 1.27 -9.47 -10.85
CA ILE A 26 1.05 -10.88 -10.46
C ILE A 26 2.23 -11.38 -9.61
N LYS A 27 3.47 -11.10 -10.01
CA LYS A 27 4.67 -11.46 -9.26
C LYS A 27 4.73 -10.79 -7.90
N GLU A 28 4.45 -9.49 -7.82
CA GLU A 28 4.44 -8.76 -6.54
C GLU A 28 3.35 -9.29 -5.61
N ARG A 29 2.15 -9.60 -6.12
CA ARG A 29 1.07 -10.21 -5.33
C ARG A 29 1.46 -11.59 -4.81
N LYS A 30 1.99 -12.46 -5.66
CA LYS A 30 2.46 -13.81 -5.25
C LYS A 30 3.48 -13.70 -4.11
N ALA A 31 4.55 -12.94 -4.32
CA ALA A 31 5.64 -12.80 -3.35
C ALA A 31 5.25 -11.99 -2.10
N GLY A 32 4.38 -11.00 -2.24
CA GLY A 32 4.02 -10.05 -1.19
C GLY A 32 2.85 -10.48 -0.31
N PHE A 33 1.90 -11.22 -0.88
CA PHE A 33 0.62 -11.58 -0.26
C PHE A 33 0.32 -13.07 -0.32
N PHE A 34 1.34 -13.90 -0.54
CA PHE A 34 1.24 -15.37 -0.51
C PHE A 34 0.23 -15.93 -1.53
N GLY A 35 0.12 -15.29 -2.69
CA GLY A 35 -0.78 -15.74 -3.77
C GLY A 35 -0.42 -17.10 -4.38
N ASP A 36 0.71 -17.68 -3.97
CA ASP A 36 1.19 -19.01 -4.34
C ASP A 36 0.93 -20.08 -3.25
N LYS A 37 0.47 -19.69 -2.04
CA LYS A 37 0.22 -20.64 -0.95
C LYS A 37 -1.07 -21.44 -1.17
N THR A 38 -0.90 -22.63 -1.73
CA THR A 38 -1.97 -23.61 -2.03
C THR A 38 -1.78 -24.91 -1.26
N ASP A 39 -1.32 -24.82 -0.02
CA ASP A 39 -0.95 -25.95 0.85
C ASP A 39 -2.15 -26.70 1.48
N SER A 40 -3.39 -26.30 1.20
CA SER A 40 -4.58 -26.99 1.72
C SER A 40 -5.00 -28.15 0.81
N SER A 41 -5.53 -29.22 1.41
CA SER A 41 -6.06 -30.39 0.71
C SER A 41 -7.34 -30.12 -0.09
N THR A 42 -8.06 -29.03 0.20
CA THR A 42 -9.31 -28.66 -0.48
C THR A 42 -9.15 -27.43 -1.34
N MET A 43 -9.68 -27.46 -2.57
CA MET A 43 -9.67 -26.34 -3.52
C MET A 43 -10.30 -25.06 -2.95
N ILE A 44 -11.46 -25.17 -2.28
CA ILE A 44 -12.19 -24.01 -1.72
C ILE A 44 -11.32 -23.22 -0.73
N LYS A 45 -10.59 -23.89 0.18
CA LYS A 45 -9.69 -23.21 1.13
C LYS A 45 -8.56 -22.45 0.43
N ASN A 46 -7.99 -23.04 -0.62
CA ASN A 46 -6.94 -22.39 -1.41
C ASN A 46 -7.49 -21.18 -2.16
N GLU A 47 -8.69 -21.29 -2.72
CA GLU A 47 -9.38 -20.21 -3.42
C GLU A 47 -9.68 -19.03 -2.49
N VAL A 48 -10.25 -19.28 -1.31
CA VAL A 48 -10.52 -18.24 -0.30
C VAL A 48 -9.22 -17.54 0.12
N ARG A 49 -8.13 -18.30 0.33
CA ARG A 49 -6.84 -17.70 0.67
C ARG A 49 -6.32 -16.80 -0.45
N MET A 50 -6.43 -17.25 -1.70
CA MET A 50 -6.04 -16.44 -2.86
C MET A 50 -6.87 -15.16 -2.94
N MET A 51 -8.20 -15.24 -2.76
CA MET A 51 -9.09 -14.07 -2.76
C MET A 51 -8.73 -13.07 -1.67
N MET A 52 -8.43 -13.53 -0.46
CA MET A 52 -7.96 -12.66 0.63
C MET A 52 -6.63 -11.98 0.28
N GLY A 53 -5.70 -12.69 -0.36
CA GLY A 53 -4.45 -12.13 -0.86
C GLY A 53 -4.67 -11.06 -1.95
N CYS A 54 -5.61 -11.30 -2.87
CA CYS A 54 -6.03 -10.33 -3.88
C CYS A 54 -6.62 -9.07 -3.25
N LEU A 55 -7.53 -9.22 -2.29
CA LEU A 55 -8.15 -8.10 -1.60
C LEU A 55 -7.11 -7.25 -0.86
N ALA A 56 -6.23 -7.90 -0.10
CA ALA A 56 -5.15 -7.21 0.62
C ALA A 56 -4.17 -6.50 -0.32
N TYR A 57 -3.86 -7.09 -1.47
CA TYR A 57 -3.04 -6.46 -2.50
C TYR A 57 -3.71 -5.21 -3.10
N ASN A 58 -5.00 -5.30 -3.41
CA ASN A 58 -5.77 -4.16 -3.92
C ASN A 58 -5.85 -3.02 -2.90
N LEU A 59 -6.03 -3.32 -1.62
CA LEU A 59 -5.98 -2.32 -0.54
C LEU A 59 -4.60 -1.64 -0.47
N TYR A 60 -3.52 -2.41 -0.63
CA TYR A 60 -2.17 -1.85 -0.71
C TYR A 60 -1.97 -0.94 -1.93
N LEU A 61 -2.43 -1.35 -3.12
CA LEU A 61 -2.36 -0.52 -4.32
C LEU A 61 -3.15 0.78 -4.15
N PHE A 62 -4.33 0.70 -3.54
CA PHE A 62 -5.14 1.86 -3.20
C PHE A 62 -4.39 2.81 -2.26
N LEU A 63 -3.81 2.30 -1.17
CA LEU A 63 -2.99 3.10 -0.26
C LEU A 63 -1.77 3.74 -0.94
N LYS A 64 -1.12 3.02 -1.86
CA LYS A 64 -0.03 3.59 -2.66
C LYS A 64 -0.53 4.71 -3.56
N GLN A 65 -1.72 4.58 -4.14
CA GLN A 65 -2.27 5.60 -5.03
C GLN A 65 -2.54 6.93 -4.29
N LEU A 66 -2.93 6.84 -3.01
CA LEU A 66 -3.11 7.99 -2.13
C LEU A 66 -1.80 8.63 -1.65
N ALA A 67 -0.69 7.91 -1.74
CA ALA A 67 0.61 8.39 -1.28
C ALA A 67 1.35 9.21 -2.35
N GLY A 68 2.38 9.97 -1.92
CA GLY A 68 3.28 10.66 -2.84
C GLY A 68 4.18 9.71 -3.65
N ASP A 69 4.82 10.23 -4.70
CA ASP A 69 5.58 9.44 -5.68
C ASP A 69 6.71 8.61 -5.05
N GLU A 70 7.38 9.12 -4.03
CA GLU A 70 8.42 8.39 -3.28
C GLU A 70 7.88 7.11 -2.64
N VAL A 71 6.64 7.14 -2.15
CA VAL A 71 5.98 5.99 -1.51
C VAL A 71 5.40 5.06 -2.59
N LYS A 72 4.91 5.60 -3.70
CA LYS A 72 4.47 4.84 -4.88
C LYS A 72 5.61 4.01 -5.50
N ALA A 73 6.84 4.47 -5.43
CA ALA A 73 8.00 3.71 -5.91
C ALA A 73 8.39 2.53 -5.01
N LEU A 74 7.86 2.44 -3.77
CA LEU A 74 8.22 1.36 -2.85
C LEU A 74 7.59 0.03 -3.25
N THR A 75 8.36 -1.05 -3.11
CA THR A 75 7.84 -2.42 -3.18
C THR A 75 7.06 -2.74 -1.90
N ILE A 76 6.13 -3.69 -1.97
CA ILE A 76 5.33 -4.11 -0.79
C ILE A 76 6.20 -4.49 0.41
N LYS A 77 7.34 -5.16 0.20
CA LYS A 77 8.24 -5.58 1.28
C LYS A 77 8.82 -4.37 2.04
N ARG A 78 9.22 -3.32 1.32
CA ARG A 78 9.70 -2.07 1.94
C ARG A 78 8.54 -1.29 2.55
N PHE A 79 7.44 -1.14 1.82
CA PHE A 79 6.24 -0.44 2.29
C PHE A 79 5.76 -1.02 3.62
N ARG A 80 5.63 -2.35 3.73
CA ARG A 80 5.23 -3.03 4.97
C ARG A 80 6.13 -2.68 6.14
N ARG A 81 7.46 -2.74 5.95
CA ARG A 81 8.41 -2.41 7.02
C ARG A 81 8.35 -0.93 7.41
N LEU A 82 8.19 -0.04 6.44
CA LEU A 82 8.29 1.40 6.64
C LEU A 82 6.97 2.03 7.10
N PHE A 83 5.82 1.54 6.66
CA PHE A 83 4.52 2.17 6.88
C PHE A 83 3.55 1.33 7.73
N LEU A 84 3.68 0.00 7.75
CA LEU A 84 2.78 -0.88 8.48
C LEU A 84 3.39 -1.43 9.78
N HIS A 85 4.70 -1.72 9.77
CA HIS A 85 5.42 -2.29 10.91
C HIS A 85 6.33 -1.23 11.57
N ILE A 86 5.72 -0.12 12.00
CA ILE A 86 6.42 0.97 12.68
C ILE A 86 6.29 0.81 14.19
N ALA A 87 7.41 0.88 14.91
CA ALA A 87 7.39 1.00 16.36
C ALA A 87 6.91 2.41 16.77
N GLY A 88 5.82 2.46 17.53
CA GLY A 88 5.22 3.70 18.02
C GLY A 88 4.82 3.61 19.49
N LYS A 89 4.70 4.77 20.14
CA LYS A 89 4.07 4.88 21.46
C LYS A 89 2.60 5.20 21.27
N TYR A 90 1.74 4.28 21.71
CA TYR A 90 0.32 4.55 21.85
C TYR A 90 0.07 5.30 23.16
N VAL A 91 -0.59 6.45 23.09
CA VAL A 91 -0.96 7.26 24.25
C VAL A 91 -2.47 7.25 24.36
N SER A 92 -2.98 6.61 25.41
CA SER A 92 -4.39 6.59 25.76
C SER A 92 -4.61 7.45 26.99
N THR A 93 -5.51 8.43 26.89
CA THR A 93 -6.03 9.21 28.01
C THR A 93 -7.56 9.14 27.98
N ALA A 94 -8.24 9.55 29.06
CA ALA A 94 -9.69 9.51 29.14
C ALA A 94 -10.43 10.25 28.01
N ARG A 95 -9.77 11.16 27.29
CA ARG A 95 -10.36 11.97 26.21
C ARG A 95 -9.67 11.83 24.86
N ARG A 96 -8.52 11.15 24.78
CA ARG A 96 -7.68 11.14 23.56
C ARG A 96 -6.93 9.83 23.42
N HIS A 97 -6.99 9.27 22.22
CA HIS A 97 -6.12 8.20 21.76
C HIS A 97 -5.20 8.77 20.68
N ILE A 98 -3.88 8.68 20.83
CA ILE A 98 -2.94 9.23 19.87
C ILE A 98 -1.80 8.25 19.63
N LEU A 99 -1.46 8.03 18.36
CA LEU A 99 -0.27 7.30 17.95
C LEU A 99 0.90 8.27 17.74
N LYS A 100 2.01 8.04 18.46
CA LYS A 100 3.24 8.85 18.34
C LYS A 100 4.40 8.00 17.87
N PHE A 101 5.06 8.41 16.78
CA PHE A 101 6.30 7.76 16.33
C PHE A 101 7.55 8.38 16.97
N SER A 102 8.70 7.74 16.74
CA SER A 102 10.01 8.29 17.06
C SER A 102 10.27 9.57 16.26
N SER A 103 10.99 10.52 16.84
CA SER A 103 11.44 11.72 16.12
C SER A 103 12.46 11.39 15.02
N LEU A 104 13.15 10.25 15.12
CA LEU A 104 14.10 9.76 14.13
C LEU A 104 13.43 8.98 12.97
N TYR A 105 12.10 8.92 12.94
CA TYR A 105 11.40 8.25 11.86
C TYR A 105 11.53 9.05 10.55
N ALA A 106 12.38 8.54 9.65
CA ALA A 106 12.75 9.21 8.40
C ALA A 106 11.53 9.53 7.51
N TYR A 107 10.53 8.65 7.48
CA TYR A 107 9.33 8.80 6.64
C TYR A 107 8.17 9.50 7.37
N SER A 108 8.45 10.25 8.44
CA SER A 108 7.41 10.91 9.26
C SER A 108 6.56 11.91 8.46
N LYS A 109 7.17 12.63 7.52
CA LYS A 109 6.47 13.58 6.64
C LYS A 109 5.56 12.87 5.65
N GLN A 110 6.07 11.83 4.97
CA GLN A 110 5.32 11.03 4.01
C GLN A 110 4.16 10.30 4.70
N PHE A 111 4.37 9.79 5.91
CA PHE A 111 3.31 9.18 6.71
C PHE A 111 2.24 10.20 7.09
N GLN A 112 2.62 11.40 7.53
CA GLN A 112 1.67 12.46 7.85
C GLN A 112 0.83 12.83 6.63
N ALA A 113 1.48 13.07 5.47
CA ALA A 113 0.77 13.38 4.23
C ALA A 113 -0.23 12.29 3.84
N LEU A 114 0.19 11.02 3.86
CA LEU A 114 -0.69 9.89 3.58
C LEU A 114 -1.87 9.82 4.58
N PHE A 115 -1.59 10.02 5.87
CA PHE A 115 -2.60 10.02 6.93
C PHE A 115 -3.63 11.13 6.72
N ASP A 116 -3.17 12.33 6.36
CA ASP A 116 -4.03 13.49 6.10
C ASP A 116 -4.91 13.25 4.87
N THR A 117 -4.36 12.70 3.78
CA THR A 117 -5.12 12.29 2.60
C THR A 117 -6.19 11.25 2.94
N ILE A 118 -5.88 10.26 3.78
CA ILE A 118 -6.85 9.25 4.23
C ILE A 118 -7.98 9.89 5.04
N CYS A 119 -7.66 10.85 5.91
CA CYS A 119 -8.67 11.59 6.68
C CYS A 119 -9.60 12.40 5.77
N GLN A 120 -9.08 12.98 4.68
CA GLN A 120 -9.87 13.78 3.73
C GLN A 120 -10.89 12.94 2.95
N ILE A 121 -10.57 11.68 2.64
CA ILE A 121 -11.48 10.76 1.93
C ILE A 121 -12.49 10.08 2.87
N ASN A 122 -12.67 10.61 4.08
CA ASN A 122 -13.65 10.19 5.08
C ASN A 122 -13.54 8.71 5.50
N LEU A 123 -12.33 8.14 5.42
CA LEU A 123 -12.04 6.87 6.06
C LEU A 123 -11.90 7.10 7.55
N ILE A 124 -12.78 6.48 8.34
CA ILE A 124 -12.75 6.57 9.80
C ILE A 124 -11.47 5.88 10.30
N LEU A 125 -10.48 6.69 10.67
CA LEU A 125 -9.30 6.20 11.37
C LEU A 125 -9.56 6.23 12.88
N PRO A 126 -9.47 5.09 13.58
CA PRO A 126 -9.84 5.00 14.99
C PRO A 126 -8.89 5.77 15.92
N VAL A 127 -7.69 6.13 15.45
CA VAL A 127 -6.65 6.79 16.26
C VAL A 127 -5.94 7.86 15.42
N PRO A 128 -5.98 9.14 15.82
CA PRO A 128 -5.20 10.19 15.17
C PRO A 128 -3.69 9.97 15.35
N TYR A 129 -2.94 10.25 14.28
CA TYR A 129 -1.48 10.29 14.28
C TYR A 129 -0.96 11.69 14.61
N ARG A 130 0.15 11.77 15.34
CA ARG A 130 0.89 13.03 15.53
C ARG A 130 2.39 12.78 15.48
N ALA A 131 3.07 13.45 14.55
CA ALA A 131 4.53 13.45 14.46
C ALA A 131 5.17 14.05 15.74
N ARG A 132 6.25 13.44 16.22
CA ARG A 132 7.01 13.95 17.38
C ARG A 132 8.01 15.00 16.91
N GLY A 133 7.72 16.28 17.13
CA GLY A 133 8.62 17.40 16.80
C GLY A 133 7.94 18.72 16.39
N GLN A 134 6.67 18.71 15.99
CA GLN A 134 5.93 19.92 15.59
C GLN A 134 5.24 20.60 16.79
N GLY A 135 6.02 21.03 17.76
CA GLY A 135 5.48 21.65 18.98
C GLY A 135 6.55 22.08 19.97
N LYS A 136 7.37 23.04 19.55
CA LYS A 136 7.98 24.07 20.41
C LYS A 136 8.20 25.33 19.57
N THR A 137 7.12 25.98 19.17
CA THR A 137 7.15 27.43 18.93
C THR A 137 6.54 28.04 20.18
N ALA A 138 7.38 28.77 20.90
CA ALA A 138 6.99 29.63 22.01
C ALA A 138 6.05 30.73 21.53
#